data_AF-H1SIK0-F1
#
_entry.id   AF-H1SIK0-F1
#
_cell.length_a   1.000
_cell.length_b   1.000
_cell.length_c   1.000
_cell.angle_alpha   90.00
_cell.angle_beta   90.00
_cell.angle_gamma   90.00
#
_symmetry.space_group_name_H-M   'P 1'
#
loop_
_entity.id
_entity.type
_entity.pdbx_description
1 polymer ?
#
loop_
_entity_poly.entity_id
_entity_poly.type
_entity_poly.pdbx_seq_one_letter_code
_entity_poly.pdbx_strand_id
1 'polypeptide(L)'
;YNTLQSTAAKLSAFDKNNKGTQSPLLGDATLRTIQNQLRSVFNTPQTGTSDARLVNLTQIGISFKADGSMGLDTAKLNKALATNRTGVAQLFSGADGKSGYGNQLTEIVKSFSATRGALTTATEGLNTNLKELDSAYTRTSAGIDATMSRYRAQFQQLDLMMSRMNSTKTYLTQQFAAMNKTSSSQ
;
A
#
# COMPACT_ATOMS: atom_id res chain seq x y z
N TYR A 1 10.78 17.60 10.36
CA TYR A 1 9.33 17.38 10.58
C TYR A 1 8.45 17.99 9.50
N ASN A 2 8.47 19.31 9.27
CA ASN A 2 7.59 19.93 8.25
C ASN A 2 7.77 19.35 6.84
N THR A 3 9.01 19.06 6.44
CA THR A 3 9.28 18.35 5.18
C THR A 3 8.64 16.97 5.13
N LEU A 4 8.74 16.19 6.21
CA LEU A 4 8.09 14.88 6.32
C LEU A 4 6.57 15.03 6.22
N GLN A 5 5.98 16.01 6.92
CA GLN A 5 4.54 16.27 6.86
C GLN A 5 4.10 16.68 5.44
N SER A 6 4.90 17.48 4.74
CA SER A 6 4.64 17.87 3.35
C SER A 6 4.74 16.67 2.40
N THR A 7 5.78 15.84 2.53
CA THR A 7 5.94 14.62 1.71
C THR A 7 4.80 13.63 1.99
N ALA A 8 4.45 13.40 3.25
CA ALA A 8 3.35 12.53 3.62
C ALA A 8 2.01 13.05 3.07
N ALA A 9 1.76 14.36 3.16
CA ALA A 9 0.58 14.98 2.56
C ALA A 9 0.55 14.80 1.05
N LYS A 10 1.68 15.00 0.34
CA LYS A 10 1.75 14.75 -1.11
C LYS A 10 1.42 13.30 -1.47
N LEU A 11 1.96 12.33 -0.72
CA LEU A 11 1.79 10.91 -1.02
C LEU A 11 0.41 10.35 -0.63
N SER A 12 -0.33 11.03 0.26
CA SER A 12 -1.59 10.52 0.83
C SER A 12 -2.81 11.41 0.62
N ALA A 13 -2.65 12.67 0.19
CA ALA A 13 -3.77 13.57 -0.05
C ALA A 13 -4.56 13.11 -1.27
N PHE A 14 -5.88 13.18 -1.17
CA PHE A 14 -6.76 12.91 -2.31
C PHE A 14 -6.75 14.08 -3.29
N ASP A 15 -6.25 13.86 -4.51
CA ASP A 15 -6.34 14.83 -5.58
C ASP A 15 -7.57 14.55 -6.47
N LYS A 16 -8.55 15.47 -6.42
CA LYS A 16 -9.78 15.39 -7.25
C LYS A 16 -9.49 15.55 -8.75
N ASN A 17 -8.38 16.18 -9.11
CA ASN A 17 -8.05 16.59 -10.47
C ASN A 17 -7.07 15.62 -11.15
N ASN A 18 -6.23 14.90 -10.41
CA ASN A 18 -5.35 13.83 -10.91
C ASN A 18 -5.77 12.47 -10.35
N LYS A 19 -6.72 11.83 -11.03
CA LYS A 19 -7.21 10.49 -10.68
C LYS A 19 -6.15 9.41 -10.94
N GLY A 20 -5.25 9.19 -9.98
CA GLY A 20 -4.51 7.92 -9.83
C GLY A 20 -2.97 7.95 -9.87
N THR A 21 -2.33 9.11 -10.07
CA THR A 21 -0.85 9.16 -10.25
C THR A 21 -0.09 9.84 -9.11
N GLN A 22 -0.73 10.61 -8.23
CA GLN A 22 -0.04 11.42 -7.22
C GLN A 22 -0.22 10.97 -5.77
N SER A 23 -1.04 9.95 -5.49
CA SER A 23 -1.38 9.56 -4.12
C SER A 23 -1.17 8.06 -3.87
N PRO A 24 0.05 7.52 -4.07
CA PRO A 24 0.31 6.09 -3.96
C PRO A 24 0.07 5.52 -2.56
N LEU A 25 0.07 6.38 -1.53
CA LEU A 25 -0.19 6.02 -0.13
C LEU A 25 -1.53 6.55 0.37
N LEU A 26 -2.47 6.84 -0.55
CA LEU A 26 -3.83 7.22 -0.17
C LEU A 26 -4.47 6.10 0.65
N GLY A 27 -4.88 6.42 1.88
CA GLY A 27 -5.50 5.45 2.79
C GLY A 27 -4.50 4.52 3.50
N ASP A 28 -3.19 4.68 3.27
CA ASP A 28 -2.16 3.86 3.89
C ASP A 28 -2.19 3.99 5.42
N ALA A 29 -2.45 2.86 6.09
CA ALA A 29 -2.58 2.82 7.55
C ALA A 29 -1.25 3.03 8.26
N THR A 30 -0.14 2.62 7.64
CA THR A 30 1.21 2.71 8.19
C THR A 30 1.73 4.14 8.23
N LEU A 31 1.54 4.92 7.16
CA LEU A 31 1.84 6.35 7.11
C LEU A 31 1.04 7.12 8.15
N ARG A 32 -0.27 6.83 8.27
CA ARG A 32 -1.13 7.43 9.30
C ARG A 32 -0.66 7.09 10.71
N THR A 33 -0.24 5.85 10.95
CA THR A 33 0.29 5.39 12.25
C THR A 33 1.57 6.14 12.60
N ILE A 34 2.52 6.25 11.66
CA ILE A 34 3.77 7.00 11.82
C ILE A 34 3.49 8.47 12.17
N GLN A 35 2.59 9.13 11.42
CA GLN A 35 2.22 10.52 11.69
C GLN A 35 1.61 10.70 13.09
N ASN A 36 0.73 9.78 13.49
CA ASN A 36 0.08 9.82 14.80
C ASN A 36 1.08 9.60 15.95
N GLN A 37 2.01 8.65 15.81
CA GLN A 37 3.03 8.39 16.83
C GLN A 37 4.00 9.56 16.97
N LEU A 38 4.46 10.15 15.86
CA LEU A 38 5.31 11.35 15.89
C LEU A 38 4.59 12.54 16.56
N ARG A 39 3.32 12.77 16.23
CA ARG A 39 2.53 13.83 16.87
C ARG A 39 2.31 13.54 18.36
N SER A 40 2.09 12.28 18.73
CA SER A 40 1.93 11.85 20.12
C SER A 40 3.18 12.16 20.96
N VAL A 41 4.39 11.89 20.42
CA VAL A 41 5.65 12.22 21.10
C VAL A 41 5.70 13.69 21.46
N PHE A 42 5.36 14.59 20.54
CA PHE A 42 5.42 16.04 20.79
C PHE A 42 4.27 16.59 21.64
N ASN A 43 3.11 15.94 21.63
CA ASN A 43 1.97 16.32 22.45
C ASN A 43 2.05 15.77 23.88
N THR A 44 2.94 14.81 24.14
CA THR A 44 3.16 14.27 25.47
C THR A 44 4.00 15.26 26.30
N PRO A 45 3.48 15.79 27.42
CA PRO A 45 4.25 16.66 28.30
C PRO A 45 5.45 15.92 28.90
N GLN A 46 6.59 16.59 29.01
CA GLN A 46 7.77 16.01 29.65
C GLN A 46 7.61 16.00 31.17
N THR A 47 7.65 14.81 31.78
CA THR A 47 7.52 14.63 33.23
C THR A 47 8.80 15.06 33.96
N GLY A 48 8.68 15.90 35.00
CA GLY A 48 9.81 16.35 35.82
C GLY A 48 9.36 17.01 37.11
N THR A 49 10.23 16.97 38.12
CA THR A 49 9.94 17.28 39.53
C THR A 49 10.29 18.71 39.95
N SER A 50 10.56 19.63 39.01
CA SER A 50 11.00 21.00 39.32
C SER A 50 10.05 22.08 38.79
N ASP A 51 9.64 23.00 39.67
CA ASP A 51 8.64 24.07 39.43
C ASP A 51 9.02 25.07 38.32
N ALA A 52 10.29 25.15 37.94
CA ALA A 52 10.79 26.06 36.90
C ALA A 52 11.07 25.38 35.56
N ARG A 53 10.71 24.08 35.41
CA ARG A 53 11.04 23.32 34.21
C ARG A 53 10.03 23.56 33.08
N LEU A 54 10.56 23.70 31.87
CA LEU A 54 9.75 23.62 30.67
C LEU A 54 9.26 22.18 30.51
N VAL A 55 7.98 22.01 30.24
CA VAL A 55 7.31 20.71 30.09
C VAL A 55 6.77 20.50 28.68
N ASN A 56 6.47 21.58 27.96
CA ASN A 56 5.84 21.55 26.63
C ASN A 56 6.60 22.40 25.61
N LEU A 57 6.57 21.97 24.35
CA LEU A 57 7.14 22.72 23.21
C LEU A 57 6.50 24.10 23.00
N THR A 58 5.24 24.28 23.37
CA THR A 58 4.54 25.57 23.26
C THR A 58 5.14 26.66 24.13
N GLN A 59 5.77 26.29 25.25
CA GLN A 59 6.43 27.23 26.16
C GLN A 59 7.71 27.83 25.58
N ILE A 60 8.31 27.15 24.59
CA ILE A 60 9.48 27.65 23.84
C ILE A 60 9.11 28.19 22.45
N GLY A 61 7.81 28.40 22.19
CA GLY A 61 7.33 28.97 20.93
C GLY A 61 7.14 27.98 19.80
N ILE A 62 7.22 26.67 20.05
CA ILE A 62 6.94 25.64 19.04
C ILE A 62 5.48 25.20 19.18
N SER A 63 4.70 25.31 18.10
CA SER A 63 3.27 24.97 18.09
C SER A 63 2.90 24.13 16.87
N PHE A 64 1.77 23.41 16.96
CA PHE A 64 1.22 22.67 15.83
C PHE A 64 0.03 23.42 15.22
N LYS A 65 0.03 23.54 13.90
CA LYS A 65 -1.09 24.10 13.14
C LYS A 65 -2.15 23.03 12.86
N ALA A 66 -3.32 23.45 12.41
CA ALA A 66 -4.43 22.54 12.05
C ALA A 66 -4.05 21.54 10.94
N ASP A 67 -3.15 21.92 10.03
CA ASP A 67 -2.60 21.05 8.98
C ASP A 67 -1.57 20.03 9.50
N GLY A 68 -1.24 20.10 10.79
CA GLY A 68 -0.24 19.25 11.42
C GLY A 68 1.20 19.70 11.29
N SER A 69 1.49 20.79 10.58
CA SER A 69 2.83 21.36 10.51
C SER A 69 3.22 22.06 11.82
N MET A 70 4.52 22.12 12.10
CA MET A 70 5.05 22.90 13.22
C MET A 70 5.29 24.36 12.81
N GLY A 71 4.83 25.29 13.64
CA GLY A 71 5.18 26.70 13.61
C GLY A 71 6.17 27.06 14.72
N LEU A 72 7.04 28.03 14.45
CA LEU A 72 8.02 28.55 15.39
C LEU A 72 7.82 30.05 15.60
N ASP A 73 7.58 30.43 16.86
CA ASP A 73 7.64 31.81 17.34
C ASP A 73 9.07 32.09 17.79
N THR A 74 9.83 32.76 16.93
CA THR A 74 11.25 33.07 17.16
C THR A 74 11.45 34.02 18.34
N ALA A 75 10.50 34.91 18.61
CA ALA A 75 10.58 35.83 19.74
C ALA A 75 10.45 35.08 21.08
N LYS A 76 9.49 34.15 21.18
CA LYS A 76 9.35 33.27 22.35
C LYS A 76 10.54 32.35 22.54
N LEU A 77 11.06 31.76 21.45
CA LEU A 77 12.25 30.91 21.53
C LEU A 77 13.47 31.70 22.04
N ASN A 78 13.72 32.88 21.48
CA ASN A 78 14.83 33.73 21.90
C ASN A 78 14.70 34.16 23.37
N LYS A 79 13.47 34.51 23.80
CA LYS A 79 13.20 34.82 25.20
C LYS A 79 13.48 33.62 26.10
N ALA A 80 12.97 32.43 25.76
CA ALA A 80 13.19 31.21 26.52
C ALA A 80 14.68 30.83 26.63
N LEU A 81 15.43 30.99 25.53
CA LEU A 81 16.88 30.76 25.52
C LEU A 81 17.65 31.78 26.37
N ALA A 82 17.20 33.04 26.42
CA ALA A 82 17.81 34.07 27.24
C ALA A 82 17.50 33.87 28.74
N THR A 83 16.27 33.46 29.08
CA THR A 83 15.82 33.37 30.48
C THR A 83 16.06 32.00 31.12
N ASN A 84 16.03 30.91 30.35
CA ASN A 84 16.10 29.54 30.89
C ASN A 84 16.73 28.56 29.89
N ARG A 85 17.98 28.82 29.49
CA ARG A 85 18.72 28.01 28.53
C ARG A 85 18.87 26.54 28.96
N THR A 86 19.08 26.31 30.26
CA THR A 86 19.18 24.96 30.86
C THR A 86 17.85 24.21 30.77
N GLY A 87 16.72 24.87 31.05
CA GLY A 87 15.40 24.30 30.87
C GLY A 87 15.11 23.93 29.42
N VAL A 88 15.54 24.77 28.45
CA VAL A 88 15.39 24.46 27.02
C VAL A 88 16.22 23.23 26.66
N ALA A 89 17.47 23.14 27.12
CA ALA A 89 18.30 21.96 26.91
C ALA A 89 17.65 20.70 27.49
N GLN A 90 17.20 20.76 28.76
CA GLN A 90 16.53 19.65 29.45
C GLN A 90 15.22 19.23 28.79
N LEU A 91 14.50 20.13 28.12
CA LEU A 91 13.29 19.81 27.38
C LEU A 91 13.56 18.82 26.23
N PHE A 92 14.74 18.91 25.62
CA PHE A 92 15.14 18.03 24.51
C PHE A 92 16.00 16.86 24.95
N SER A 93 16.93 17.04 25.89
CA SER A 93 17.85 16.00 26.36
C SER A 93 17.31 15.17 27.53
N GLY A 94 16.28 15.64 28.21
CA GLY A 94 15.89 15.13 29.52
C GLY A 94 16.87 15.54 30.62
N ALA A 95 16.40 15.56 31.86
CA ALA A 95 17.25 15.78 33.03
C ALA A 95 18.08 14.53 33.40
N ASP A 96 17.57 13.36 33.02
CA ASP A 96 18.17 12.03 33.20
C ASP A 96 18.97 11.56 31.97
N GLY A 97 19.04 12.36 30.91
CA GLY A 97 19.66 12.01 29.64
C GLY A 97 18.91 10.95 28.83
N LYS A 98 17.74 10.50 29.28
CA LYS A 98 16.93 9.42 28.66
C LYS A 98 15.54 9.90 28.24
N SER A 99 14.95 10.81 29.01
CA SER A 99 13.73 11.54 28.69
C SER A 99 14.00 12.68 27.70
N GLY A 100 13.01 13.53 27.43
CA GLY A 100 13.15 14.65 26.52
C GLY A 100 12.74 14.32 25.09
N TYR A 101 12.24 15.34 24.37
CA TYR A 101 11.70 15.15 23.04
C TYR A 101 12.75 14.65 22.03
N GLY A 102 14.02 15.00 22.19
CA GLY A 102 15.09 14.56 21.27
C GLY A 102 15.35 13.07 21.36
N ASN A 103 15.42 12.54 22.58
CA ASN A 103 15.59 11.11 22.83
C ASN A 103 14.34 10.32 22.40
N GLN A 104 13.16 10.78 22.80
CA GLN A 104 11.89 10.14 22.40
C GLN A 104 11.69 10.11 20.89
N LEU A 105 12.07 11.19 20.19
CA LEU A 105 12.04 11.25 18.73
C LEU A 105 13.03 10.26 18.09
N THR A 106 14.21 10.13 18.66
CA THR A 106 15.22 9.17 18.17
C THR A 106 14.71 7.74 18.31
N GLU A 107 14.15 7.38 19.46
CA GLU A 107 13.65 6.04 19.72
C GLU A 107 12.43 5.70 18.85
N ILE A 108 11.48 6.63 18.68
CA ILE A 108 10.32 6.36 17.81
C ILE A 108 10.74 6.20 16.34
N VAL A 109 11.69 7.01 15.85
CA VAL A 109 12.18 6.89 14.46
C VAL A 109 12.91 5.56 14.27
N LYS A 110 13.75 5.14 15.21
CA LYS A 110 14.37 3.80 15.18
C LYS A 110 13.32 2.70 15.16
N SER A 111 12.25 2.84 15.94
CA SER A 111 11.18 1.83 16.01
C SER A 111 10.46 1.62 14.68
N PHE A 112 10.36 2.65 13.83
CA PHE A 112 9.73 2.54 12.51
C PHE A 112 10.54 1.72 11.52
N SER A 113 11.87 1.85 11.57
CA SER A 113 12.82 1.16 10.68
C SER A 113 13.40 -0.12 11.27
N ALA A 114 13.00 -0.50 12.49
CA ALA A 114 13.41 -1.76 13.09
C ALA A 114 12.92 -2.96 12.27
N THR A 115 13.52 -4.13 12.49
CA THR A 115 13.15 -5.38 11.79
C THR A 115 11.67 -5.74 11.94
N ARG A 116 11.01 -5.32 13.03
CA ARG A 116 9.56 -5.48 13.24
C ARG A 116 8.83 -4.13 13.30
N GLY A 117 9.44 -3.10 12.73
CA GLY A 117 8.92 -1.75 12.67
C GLY A 117 7.86 -1.59 11.58
N ALA A 118 7.05 -0.53 11.72
CA ALA A 118 5.92 -0.27 10.82
C ALA A 118 6.32 -0.22 9.33
N LEU A 119 7.50 0.33 8.99
CA LEU A 119 7.97 0.42 7.60
C LEU A 119 8.39 -0.94 7.05
N THR A 120 9.09 -1.72 7.85
CA THR A 120 9.52 -3.08 7.48
C THR A 120 8.31 -3.97 7.24
N THR A 121 7.36 -3.98 8.17
CA THR A 121 6.11 -4.75 8.04
C THR A 121 5.29 -4.32 6.83
N ALA A 122 5.19 -3.02 6.54
CA ALA A 122 4.53 -2.53 5.32
C ALA A 122 5.19 -3.10 4.05
N THR A 123 6.52 -3.03 3.99
CA THR A 123 7.31 -3.46 2.84
C THR A 123 7.20 -4.98 2.63
N GLU A 124 7.31 -5.77 3.70
CA GLU A 124 7.15 -7.22 3.65
C GLU A 124 5.72 -7.63 3.24
N GLY A 125 4.70 -6.94 3.74
CA GLY A 125 3.31 -7.16 3.35
C GLY A 125 3.09 -6.89 1.86
N LEU A 126 3.63 -5.80 1.33
CA LEU A 126 3.57 -5.47 -0.10
C LEU A 126 4.28 -6.52 -0.97
N ASN A 127 5.45 -7.00 -0.55
CA ASN A 127 6.18 -8.06 -1.26
C ASN A 127 5.41 -9.39 -1.24
N THR A 128 4.75 -9.71 -0.13
CA THR A 128 3.88 -10.89 -0.01
C THR A 128 2.71 -10.79 -0.97
N ASN A 129 1.99 -9.65 -0.97
CA ASN A 129 0.87 -9.41 -1.89
C ASN A 129 1.32 -9.50 -3.36
N LEU A 130 2.49 -8.96 -3.70
CA LEU A 130 3.04 -9.06 -5.06
C LEU A 130 3.27 -10.51 -5.47
N LYS A 131 3.82 -11.33 -4.57
CA LYS A 131 4.06 -12.77 -4.81
C LYS A 131 2.76 -13.56 -4.93
N GLU A 132 1.75 -13.23 -4.13
CA GLU A 132 0.41 -13.85 -4.23
C GLU A 132 -0.26 -13.49 -5.56
N LEU A 133 -0.14 -12.25 -6.00
CA LEU A 133 -0.67 -11.78 -7.29
C LEU A 133 0.02 -12.48 -8.46
N ASP A 134 1.34 -12.63 -8.43
CA ASP A 134 2.11 -13.37 -9.44
C ASP A 134 1.70 -14.85 -9.49
N SER A 135 1.49 -15.46 -8.33
CA SER A 135 1.00 -16.85 -8.23
C SER A 135 -0.43 -16.99 -8.78
N ALA A 136 -1.30 -16.02 -8.52
CA ALA A 136 -2.66 -15.98 -9.07
C ALA A 136 -2.64 -15.81 -10.59
N TYR A 137 -1.81 -14.90 -11.10
CA TYR A 137 -1.60 -14.68 -12.53
C TYR A 137 -1.16 -15.97 -13.23
N THR A 138 -0.12 -16.64 -12.72
CA THR A 138 0.43 -17.87 -13.30
C THR A 138 -0.63 -18.98 -13.36
N ARG A 139 -1.39 -19.17 -12.28
CA ARG A 139 -2.48 -20.15 -12.23
C ARG A 139 -3.59 -19.85 -13.21
N THR A 140 -4.00 -18.58 -13.33
CA THR A 140 -5.02 -18.17 -14.30
C THR A 140 -4.52 -18.38 -15.73
N SER A 141 -3.27 -18.02 -16.04
CA SER A 141 -2.66 -18.27 -17.35
C SER A 141 -2.69 -19.75 -17.71
N ALA A 142 -2.27 -20.63 -16.79
CA ALA A 142 -2.31 -22.07 -17.00
C ALA A 142 -3.74 -22.60 -17.24
N GLY A 143 -4.74 -22.03 -16.55
CA GLY A 143 -6.15 -22.36 -16.76
C GLY A 143 -6.68 -21.93 -18.13
N ILE A 144 -6.25 -20.77 -18.63
CA ILE A 144 -6.56 -20.29 -19.98
C ILE A 144 -5.93 -21.23 -21.02
N ASP A 145 -4.66 -21.60 -20.86
CA ASP A 145 -3.96 -22.49 -21.79
C ASP A 145 -4.60 -23.88 -21.85
N ALA A 146 -4.96 -24.45 -20.69
CA ALA A 146 -5.66 -25.72 -20.61
C ALA A 146 -7.04 -25.66 -21.30
N THR A 147 -7.78 -24.56 -21.12
CA THR A 147 -9.08 -24.33 -21.76
C THR A 147 -8.95 -24.23 -23.28
N MET A 148 -7.95 -23.48 -23.77
CA MET A 148 -7.67 -23.35 -25.19
C MET A 148 -7.24 -24.68 -25.82
N SER A 149 -6.40 -25.46 -25.12
CA SER A 149 -5.99 -26.79 -25.56
C SER A 149 -7.20 -27.73 -25.71
N ARG A 150 -8.10 -27.74 -24.71
CA ARG A 150 -9.35 -28.51 -24.77
C ARG A 150 -10.22 -28.10 -25.95
N TYR A 151 -10.40 -26.80 -26.20
CA TYR A 151 -11.19 -26.32 -27.33
C TYR A 151 -10.56 -26.68 -28.68
N ARG A 152 -9.23 -26.66 -28.81
CA ARG A 152 -8.55 -27.15 -30.02
C ARG A 152 -8.81 -28.64 -30.25
N ALA A 153 -8.72 -29.47 -29.22
CA ALA A 153 -9.00 -30.90 -29.32
C ALA A 153 -10.47 -31.17 -29.69
N GLN A 154 -11.41 -30.47 -29.06
CA GLN A 154 -12.84 -30.57 -29.40
C GLN A 154 -13.11 -30.16 -30.84
N PHE A 155 -12.48 -29.09 -31.33
CA PHE A 155 -12.61 -28.64 -32.71
C PHE A 155 -12.13 -29.69 -33.72
N GLN A 156 -10.97 -30.32 -33.46
CA GLN A 156 -10.46 -31.41 -34.30
C GLN A 156 -11.40 -32.64 -34.32
N GLN A 157 -12.00 -32.98 -33.18
CA GLN A 157 -12.98 -34.07 -33.11
C GLN A 157 -14.27 -33.74 -33.86
N LEU A 158 -14.74 -32.49 -33.77
CA LEU A 158 -15.89 -32.03 -34.53
C LEU A 158 -15.61 -32.07 -36.05
N ASP A 159 -14.40 -31.69 -36.48
CA ASP A 159 -14.00 -31.78 -37.89
C ASP A 159 -13.98 -33.23 -38.41
N LEU A 160 -13.43 -34.16 -37.63
CA LEU A 160 -13.49 -35.60 -37.90
C LEU A 160 -14.93 -36.12 -37.98
N MET A 161 -15.79 -35.68 -37.07
CA MET A 161 -17.21 -36.06 -37.05
C MET A 161 -17.95 -35.51 -38.26
N MET A 162 -17.69 -34.26 -38.67
CA MET A 162 -18.26 -33.68 -39.90
C MET A 162 -17.81 -34.44 -41.15
N SER A 163 -16.52 -34.78 -41.25
CA SER A 163 -15.99 -35.59 -42.36
C SER A 163 -16.64 -36.98 -42.43
N ARG A 164 -16.81 -37.65 -41.29
CA ARG A 164 -17.56 -38.91 -41.19
C ARG A 164 -19.02 -38.75 -41.59
N MET A 165 -19.72 -37.74 -41.08
CA MET A 165 -21.12 -37.45 -41.45
C MET A 165 -21.27 -37.20 -42.95
N ASN A 166 -20.35 -36.45 -43.57
CA ASN A 166 -20.36 -36.23 -45.02
C ASN A 166 -20.14 -37.53 -45.81
N SER A 167 -19.24 -38.40 -45.33
CA SER A 167 -19.02 -39.71 -45.93
C SER A 167 -20.26 -40.61 -45.81
N THR A 168 -20.89 -40.65 -44.62
CA THR A 168 -22.13 -41.39 -44.37
C THR A 168 -23.29 -40.86 -45.22
N LYS A 169 -23.45 -39.53 -45.32
CA LYS A 169 -24.44 -38.90 -46.19
C LYS A 169 -24.26 -39.34 -47.65
N THR A 170 -23.03 -39.36 -48.13
CA THR A 170 -22.70 -39.78 -49.50
C THR A 170 -23.06 -41.26 -49.72
N TYR A 171 -22.69 -42.14 -48.79
CA TYR A 171 -23.04 -43.55 -48.85
C TYR A 171 -24.56 -43.79 -48.86
N LEU A 172 -25.30 -43.15 -47.94
CA LEU A 172 -26.75 -43.26 -47.89
C LEU A 172 -27.41 -42.76 -49.17
N THR A 173 -26.93 -41.64 -49.73
CA THR A 173 -27.42 -41.10 -51.01
C THR A 173 -27.21 -42.11 -52.15
N GLN A 174 -26.04 -42.75 -52.22
CA GLN A 174 -25.75 -43.79 -53.21
C GLN A 174 -26.65 -45.01 -53.04
N GLN A 175 -26.87 -45.48 -51.81
CA GLN A 175 -27.77 -46.61 -51.54
C GLN A 175 -29.22 -46.31 -51.90
N PHE A 176 -29.73 -45.12 -51.54
CA PHE A 176 -31.06 -44.68 -51.95
C PHE A 176 -31.21 -44.61 -53.48
N ALA A 177 -30.20 -44.08 -54.19
CA ALA A 177 -30.22 -44.03 -55.65
C ALA A 177 -30.18 -45.42 -56.29
N ALA A 178 -29.41 -46.35 -55.74
CA ALA A 178 -29.35 -47.75 -56.19
C ALA A 178 -30.69 -48.46 -55.97
N MET A 179 -31.30 -48.32 -54.78
CA MET A 179 -32.63 -48.87 -54.48
C MET A 179 -33.71 -48.34 -55.43
N ASN A 180 -33.72 -47.04 -55.74
CA ASN A 180 -34.67 -46.44 -56.68
C ASN A 180 -34.50 -46.99 -58.11
N LYS A 181 -33.27 -47.25 -58.57
CA LYS A 181 -33.04 -47.87 -59.89
C LYS A 181 -33.50 -49.33 -59.95
N THR A 182 -33.32 -50.08 -58.87
CA THR A 182 -33.76 -51.48 -58.81
C THR A 182 -35.29 -51.61 -58.77
N SER A 183 -35.98 -50.66 -58.13
CA SER A 183 -37.45 -50.64 -58.06
C SER A 183 -38.14 -50.10 -59.33
N SER A 184 -37.44 -49.36 -60.19
CA SER A 184 -37.94 -48.98 -61.53
C SER A 184 -37.70 -50.02 -62.64
N SER A 185 -37.09 -51.16 -62.30
CA SER A 185 -36.72 -52.24 -63.24
C SER A 185 -37.59 -53.50 -63.10
N GLN A 186 -38.70 -53.43 -62.37
CA GLN A 186 -39.78 -54.42 -62.33
C GLN A 186 -41.07 -53.83 -62.88
#